data_AF-A0ABD4LMW1-F1
#
_entry.id   AF-A0ABD4LMW1-F1
#
_cell.length_a   1.000
_cell.length_b   1.000
_cell.length_c   1.000
_cell.angle_alpha   90.00
_cell.angle_beta   90.00
_cell.angle_gamma   90.00
#
_symmetry.space_group_name_H-M   'P 1'
#
loop_
_entity.id
_entity.type
_entity.pdbx_description
1 polymer ?
#
loop_
_entity_poly.entity_id
_entity_poly.type
_entity_poly.pdbx_seq_one_letter_code
_entity_poly.pdbx_strand_id
1 'polypeptide(L)' 'MDFKAFETKVSMKTENGSETGLVVKVDTLSQTLLVRADDNEVYEVSMWRVDII' A
#
# COMPACT_ATOMS: atom_id res chain seq x y z
N MET A 1 1.35 18.42 -7.74
CA MET A 1 0.24 17.45 -7.63
C MET A 1 0.26 17.00 -6.19
N ASP A 2 -0.66 17.51 -5.35
CA ASP A 2 -0.70 17.15 -3.93
C ASP A 2 -1.48 15.84 -3.79
N PHE A 3 -0.77 14.75 -3.51
CA PHE A 3 -1.40 13.48 -3.14
C PHE A 3 -1.74 13.56 -1.66
N LYS A 4 -3.02 13.65 -1.34
CA LYS A 4 -3.49 13.51 0.05
C LYS A 4 -3.39 12.03 0.39
N ALA A 5 -2.26 11.62 0.97
CA ALA A 5 -2.08 10.26 1.47
C ALA A 5 -3.22 9.98 2.45
N PHE A 6 -4.03 8.96 2.17
CA PHE A 6 -4.96 8.43 3.14
C PHE A 6 -4.08 7.71 4.17
N GLU A 7 -4.01 8.18 5.41
CA GLU A 7 -3.21 7.53 6.47
C GLU A 7 -3.86 6.21 6.91
N THR A 8 -3.98 5.26 6.00
CA THR A 8 -4.40 3.89 6.27
C THR A 8 -3.17 3.02 6.22
N LYS A 9 -2.90 2.33 7.33
CA LYS A 9 -1.91 1.27 7.36
C LYS A 9 -2.52 -0.01 6.78
N VAL A 10 -1.70 -0.72 6.02
CA VAL A 10 -2.05 -2.03 5.48
C VAL A 10 -0.91 -3.00 5.73
N SER A 11 -1.28 -4.27 5.94
CA SER A 11 -0.37 -5.40 5.84
C SER A 11 -0.45 -5.98 4.43
N MET A 12 0.69 -6.14 3.77
CA MET A 12 0.84 -6.71 2.44
C MET A 12 1.72 -7.96 2.49
N LYS A 13 1.45 -8.94 1.62
CA LYS A 13 2.31 -10.12 1.48
C LYS A 13 3.41 -9.89 0.44
N THR A 14 4.66 -10.05 0.85
CA THR A 14 5.86 -10.01 0.00
C THR A 14 6.51 -11.39 -0.06
N GLU A 15 7.54 -11.57 -0.90
CA GLU A 15 8.29 -12.83 -0.98
C GLU A 15 9.00 -13.17 0.34
N ASN A 16 9.31 -12.15 1.15
CA ASN A 16 10.03 -12.29 2.42
C ASN A 16 9.10 -12.41 3.64
N GLY A 17 7.78 -12.35 3.46
CA GLY A 17 6.80 -12.46 4.54
C GLY A 17 5.64 -11.49 4.43
N SER A 18 5.17 -10.97 5.56
CA SER A 18 4.19 -9.89 5.60
C SER A 18 4.91 -8.61 6.01
N GLU A 19 4.60 -7.54 5.30
CA GLU A 19 5.18 -6.22 5.52
C GLU A 19 4.06 -5.21 5.74
N THR A 20 4.31 -4.20 6.58
CA THR A 20 3.34 -3.14 6.85
C THR A 20 3.75 -1.88 6.10
N GLY A 21 2.77 -1.14 5.59
CA GLY A 21 3.03 0.16 4.99
C GLY A 21 1.83 1.08 5.03
N LEU A 22 2.06 2.33 4.62
CA LEU A 22 1.06 3.37 4.54
C LEU A 22 0.55 3.52 3.10
N VAL A 23 -0.76 3.52 2.91
CA VAL A 23 -1.35 3.77 1.60
C VAL A 23 -1.15 5.23 1.22
N VAL A 24 -0.34 5.51 0.21
CA VAL A 24 -0.09 6.89 -0.27
C VAL A 24 -0.95 7.25 -1.47
N LYS A 25 -1.45 6.25 -2.21
CA LYS A 25 -2.37 6.43 -3.33
C LYS A 25 -3.26 5.21 -3.53
N VAL A 26 -4.50 5.45 -3.96
CA VAL A 26 -5.46 4.42 -4.38
C VAL A 26 -5.77 4.64 -5.85
N ASP A 27 -5.65 3.61 -6.67
CA ASP A 27 -6.17 3.58 -8.04
C ASP A 27 -7.32 2.56 -8.12
N THR A 28 -8.54 3.08 -8.18
CA THR A 28 -9.76 2.26 -8.20
C THR A 28 -10.04 1.65 -9.58
N LEU A 29 -9.42 2.16 -10.65
CA LEU A 29 -9.62 1.62 -11.99
C LEU A 29 -8.80 0.34 -12.18
N SER A 30 -7.54 0.35 -11.74
CA SER A 30 -6.66 -0.82 -11.72
C SER A 30 -6.86 -1.72 -10.50
N GLN A 31 -7.59 -1.25 -9.48
CA GLN A 31 -7.73 -1.92 -8.19
C GLN A 31 -6.37 -2.15 -7.51
N THR A 32 -5.49 -1.15 -7.59
CA THR A 32 -4.16 -1.16 -6.99
C THR A 32 -3.96 -0.03 -5.99
N LEU A 33 -3.10 -0.26 -5.02
CA LEU A 33 -2.65 0.69 -4.01
C LEU A 33 -1.17 0.94 -4.20
N LEU A 34 -0.76 2.19 -4.02
CA LEU A 34 0.64 2.49 -3.77
C LEU A 34 0.84 2.57 -2.27
N VAL A 35 1.66 1.67 -1.75
CA VAL A 35 1.96 1.52 -0.33
C VAL A 35 3.41 1.86 -0.10
N ARG A 36 3.66 2.82 0.79
CA ARG A 36 5.02 3.15 1.24
C ARG A 36 5.35 2.33 2.48
N ALA A 37 6.35 1.46 2.39
CA ALA A 37 6.80 0.64 3.51
C ALA A 37 7.76 1.42 4.43
N ASP A 38 8.22 0.78 5.50
CA ASP A 38 9.09 1.38 6.51
C ASP A 38 10.52 1.66 5.99
N ASP A 39 10.94 0.97 4.93
CA ASP A 39 12.19 1.23 4.21
C ASP A 39 12.11 2.46 3.29
N ASN A 40 10.95 3.12 3.26
CA ASN A 40 10.62 4.28 2.44
C ASN A 40 10.53 4.00 0.92
N GLU A 41 10.52 2.73 0.52
CA GLU A 41 10.20 2.28 -0.84
C GLU A 41 8.67 2.26 -1.06
N VAL A 42 8.26 2.38 -2.33
CA VAL A 42 6.84 2.38 -2.72
C VAL A 42 6.54 1.15 -3.57
N TYR A 43 5.57 0.37 -3.09
CA TYR A 43 5.11 -0.85 -3.73
C TYR A 43 3.72 -0.65 -4.33
N GLU A 44 3.53 -1.16 -5.54
CA GLU A 44 2.21 -1.31 -6.13
C GLU A 44 1.64 -2.67 -5.72
N VAL A 45 0.56 -2.68 -4.95
CA VAL A 45 -0.08 -3.89 -4.44
C VAL A 45 -1.55 -3.91 -4.83
N SER A 46 -2.04 -5.09 -5.17
CA SER A 46 -3.47 -5.27 -5.45
C SER A 46 -4.29 -5.05 -4.18
N MET A 47 -5.42 -4.36 -4.30
CA MET A 47 -6.38 -4.14 -3.20
C MET A 47 -6.88 -5.45 -2.57
N TRP A 48 -6.82 -6.57 -3.31
CA TRP A 48 -7.24 -7.89 -2.84
C TRP A 48 -6.16 -8.65 -2.04
N ARG A 49 -4.94 -8.11 -1.98
CA ARG A 49 -3.78 -8.75 -1.33
C ARG A 49 -3.30 -7.98 -0.10
N VAL A 50 -4.13 -7.09 0.41
CA VAL A 50 -3.83 -6.29 1.60
C VAL A 50 -4.93 -6.46 2.64
N ASP A 51 -4.52 -6.42 3.90
CA ASP A 51 -5.41 -6.34 5.04
C ASP A 51 -5.24 -4.97 5.69
N ILE A 52 -6.33 -4.26 5.98
CA ILE A 52 -6.31 -3.00 6.74
C ILE A 52 -6.05 -3.34 8.21
N ILE A 53 -5.15 -2.61 8.87
CA ILE A 53 -4.77 -2.83 10.27
C ILE A 53 -4.76 -1.54 11.10
#